data_AF-C2CGX4-F1
#
_entry.id   AF-C2CGX4-F1
#
_cell.length_a   1.000
_cell.length_b   1.000
_cell.length_c   1.000
_cell.angle_alpha   90.00
_cell.angle_beta   90.00
_cell.angle_gamma   90.00
#
_symmetry.space_group_name_H-M   'P 1'
#
loop_
_entity.id
_entity.type
_entity.pdbx_description
1 polymer ?
#
loop_
_entity_poly.entity_id
_entity_poly.type
_entity_poly.pdbx_seq_one_letter_code
_entity_poly.pdbx_strand_id
1 'polypeptide(L)' 'GYDLGQGAGFYLNATQPPWATHYRMYDYLRDELPALVQSQFNVSDRCAISGHSMGGHGALIMALKNPGKYTSVSAFAPIV' A
#
# COMPACT_ATOMS: atom_id res chain seq x y z
N GLY A 1 -6.92 -8.17 -20.85
CA GLY A 1 -6.50 -8.62 -19.51
C GLY A 1 -6.75 -7.50 -18.53
N TYR A 2 -7.09 -7.83 -17.29
CA TYR A 2 -7.33 -6.85 -16.21
C TYR A 2 -6.36 -7.01 -15.03
N ASP A 3 -5.55 -8.08 -15.03
CA ASP A 3 -4.63 -8.42 -13.93
C ASP A 3 -3.29 -7.66 -13.95
N LEU A 4 -3.07 -6.79 -14.95
CA LEU A 4 -1.83 -6.01 -15.10
C LEU A 4 -2.16 -4.58 -15.56
N GLY A 5 -1.52 -3.60 -14.92
CA GLY A 5 -1.67 -2.19 -15.27
C GLY A 5 -2.70 -1.47 -14.40
N GLN A 6 -3.54 -0.64 -15.01
CA GLN A 6 -4.48 0.20 -14.27
C GLN A 6 -5.44 -0.65 -13.42
N GLY A 7 -5.57 -0.31 -12.15
CA GLY A 7 -6.34 -1.11 -11.18
C GLY A 7 -5.61 -2.34 -10.62
N ALA A 8 -4.44 -2.69 -11.17
CA ALA A 8 -3.65 -3.87 -10.79
C ALA A 8 -2.19 -3.51 -10.49
N GLY A 9 -1.99 -2.53 -9.60
CA GLY A 9 -0.66 -2.01 -9.27
C GLY A 9 0.16 -2.86 -8.28
N PHE A 10 -0.44 -3.89 -7.68
CA PHE A 10 0.19 -4.85 -6.75
C PHE A 10 0.98 -4.25 -5.56
N TYR A 11 0.74 -2.97 -5.25
CA TYR A 11 1.34 -2.28 -4.09
C TYR A 11 2.88 -2.33 -4.07
N LEU A 12 3.50 -2.33 -5.25
CA LEU A 12 4.95 -2.35 -5.43
C LEU A 12 5.48 -1.03 -6.00
N ASN A 13 6.80 -0.86 -5.95
CA ASN A 13 7.50 0.10 -6.79
C ASN A 13 8.07 -0.65 -7.99
N ALA A 14 7.52 -0.39 -9.17
CA ALA A 14 7.96 -1.04 -10.39
C ALA A 14 9.36 -0.58 -10.78
N THR A 15 10.19 -1.52 -11.23
CA THR A 15 11.56 -1.24 -11.69
C THR A 15 11.69 -1.28 -13.21
N GLN A 16 10.70 -1.86 -13.90
CA GLN A 16 10.74 -2.06 -15.34
C GLN A 16 10.01 -0.93 -16.10
N PRO A 17 10.58 -0.40 -17.19
CA PRO A 17 9.86 0.46 -18.11
C PRO A 17 8.68 -0.29 -18.79
N PRO A 18 7.57 0.39 -19.15
CA PRO A 18 7.30 1.82 -18.90
C PRO A 18 6.74 2.07 -17.48
N TRP A 19 6.53 1.03 -16.68
CA TRP A 19 5.82 1.09 -15.41
C TRP A 19 6.55 1.90 -14.33
N ALA A 20 7.89 1.83 -14.31
CA ALA A 20 8.73 2.48 -13.30
C ALA A 20 8.48 3.98 -13.14
N THR A 21 8.00 4.66 -14.19
CA THR A 21 7.68 6.10 -14.16
C THR A 21 6.52 6.42 -13.22
N HIS A 22 5.50 5.55 -13.11
CA HIS A 22 4.26 5.87 -12.41
C HIS A 22 3.79 4.81 -11.40
N TYR A 23 4.22 3.56 -11.52
CA TYR A 23 3.78 2.45 -10.66
C TYR A 23 4.63 2.40 -9.40
N ARG A 24 4.51 3.44 -8.56
CA ARG A 24 5.20 3.60 -7.27
C ARG A 24 4.23 3.45 -6.09
N MET A 25 3.38 2.43 -6.15
CA MET A 25 2.26 2.27 -5.22
C MET A 25 2.70 1.98 -3.79
N TYR A 26 3.87 1.35 -3.61
CA TYR A 26 4.42 1.10 -2.28
C TYR A 26 4.78 2.41 -1.58
N ASP A 27 5.54 3.29 -2.24
CA ASP A 27 5.91 4.60 -1.70
C ASP A 27 4.66 5.49 -1.50
N TYR A 28 3.76 5.48 -2.48
CA TYR A 28 2.53 6.26 -2.42
C TYR A 28 1.71 5.94 -1.16
N LEU A 29 1.47 4.66 -0.89
CA LEU A 29 0.66 4.24 0.26
C LEU A 29 1.41 4.30 1.59
N ARG A 30 2.72 4.03 1.59
CA ARG A 30 3.51 3.98 2.82
C ARG A 30 3.82 5.40 3.31
N ASP A 31 4.14 6.33 2.41
CA ASP A 31 4.76 7.60 2.78
C ASP A 31 3.97 8.81 2.25
N GLU A 32 3.72 8.90 0.95
CA GLU A 32 3.15 10.10 0.33
C GLU A 32 1.73 10.38 0.83
N LEU A 33 0.85 9.38 0.74
CA LEU A 33 -0.55 9.51 1.14
C LEU A 33 -0.70 9.75 2.64
N PRO A 34 -0.05 8.99 3.55
CA PRO A 34 -0.10 9.30 4.98
C PRO A 34 0.41 10.71 5.32
N ALA A 35 1.51 11.15 4.72
CA ALA A 35 2.05 12.50 4.95
C ALA A 35 1.08 13.58 4.43
N LEU A 36 0.46 13.37 3.27
CA LEU A 36 -0.55 14.27 2.74
C LEU A 36 -1.75 14.37 3.68
N VAL A 37 -2.29 13.24 4.14
CA VAL A 37 -3.43 13.21 5.09
C VAL A 37 -3.08 13.95 6.38
N GLN A 38 -1.89 13.71 6.96
CA GLN A 38 -1.43 14.39 8.17
C GLN A 38 -1.25 15.90 7.98
N SER A 39 -0.83 16.34 6.80
CA SER A 39 -0.69 17.78 6.50
C SER A 39 -2.03 18.51 6.33
N GLN A 40 -3.08 17.80 5.91
CA GLN A 40 -4.39 18.39 5.58
C GLN A 40 -5.40 18.25 6.72
N PHE A 41 -5.21 17.26 7.60
CA PHE A 41 -6.16 16.91 8.65
C PHE A 41 -5.46 16.66 9.98
N ASN A 42 -6.14 17.00 11.07
CA ASN A 42 -5.64 16.72 12.43
C ASN A 42 -5.91 15.24 12.81
N VAL A 43 -5.08 14.34 12.27
CA VAL A 43 -5.12 12.89 12.55
C VAL A 43 -3.96 12.48 13.44
N SER A 44 -4.13 11.39 14.20
CA SER A 44 -3.04 10.83 15.01
C SER A 44 -2.03 10.04 14.18
N ASP A 45 -0.83 9.85 14.73
CA ASP A 45 0.20 8.97 14.13
C ASP A 45 -0.13 7.46 14.23
N ARG A 46 -1.18 7.08 14.96
CA ARG A 46 -1.60 5.68 15.06
C ARG A 46 -2.28 5.23 13.77
N CYS A 47 -1.66 4.29 13.06
CA CYS A 47 -2.14 3.76 11.79
C CYS A 47 -2.41 2.25 11.87
N ALA A 48 -3.54 1.79 11.36
CA ALA A 48 -3.82 0.37 11.11
C ALA A 48 -4.07 0.18 9.61
N ILE A 49 -3.78 -1.01 9.09
CA ILE A 49 -3.94 -1.30 7.66
C ILE A 49 -4.77 -2.57 7.44
N SER A 50 -5.67 -2.53 6.47
CA SER A 50 -6.44 -3.70 6.05
C SER A 50 -6.67 -3.69 4.54
N GLY A 51 -7.06 -4.84 3.99
CA GLY A 51 -7.39 -4.93 2.57
C GLY A 51 -8.02 -6.25 2.15
N HIS A 52 -8.57 -6.25 0.93
CA HIS A 52 -9.21 -7.41 0.29
C HIS A 52 -8.44 -7.87 -0.95
N SER A 53 -8.27 -9.19 -1.15
CA SER A 53 -7.60 -9.76 -2.34
C SER A 53 -6.19 -9.20 -2.55
N MET A 54 -5.91 -8.57 -3.69
CA MET A 54 -4.66 -7.83 -3.93
C MET A 54 -4.39 -6.85 -2.77
N GLY A 55 -5.42 -6.15 -2.29
CA GLY A 55 -5.30 -5.23 -1.15
C GLY A 55 -4.94 -5.93 0.15
N GLY A 56 -5.42 -7.15 0.37
CA GLY A 56 -5.04 -7.97 1.52
C GLY A 56 -3.56 -8.35 1.47
N HIS A 57 -3.06 -8.69 0.28
CA HIS A 57 -1.62 -8.89 0.04
C HIS A 57 -0.82 -7.63 0.39
N GLY A 58 -1.23 -6.48 -0.16
CA GLY A 58 -0.59 -5.19 0.10
C GLY A 58 -0.54 -4.84 1.59
N ALA A 59 -1.66 -5.02 2.31
CA ALA A 59 -1.74 -4.77 3.74
C ALA A 59 -0.75 -5.63 4.54
N LEU A 60 -0.70 -6.94 4.26
CA LEU A 60 0.22 -7.86 4.93
C LEU A 60 1.69 -7.53 4.63
N ILE A 61 2.04 -7.32 3.36
CA ILE A 61 3.41 -6.99 2.96
C ILE A 61 3.86 -5.67 3.60
N MET A 62 3.01 -4.65 3.60
CA MET A 62 3.35 -3.34 4.15
C MET A 62 3.48 -3.39 5.67
N ALA A 63 2.63 -4.14 6.37
CA ALA A 63 2.77 -4.34 7.82
C ALA A 63 4.06 -5.09 8.18
N LEU A 64 4.35 -6.20 7.49
CA LEU A 64 5.50 -7.06 7.80
C LEU A 64 6.84 -6.43 7.43
N LYS A 65 6.91 -5.63 6.35
CA LYS A 65 8.14 -4.95 5.92
C LYS A 65 8.44 -3.66 6.70
N ASN A 66 7.49 -3.13 7.47
CA ASN A 66 7.65 -1.88 8.22
C ASN A 66 7.28 -2.11 9.71
N PRO A 67 8.07 -2.90 10.45
CA PRO A 67 7.78 -3.22 11.85
C PRO A 67 7.66 -1.95 12.68
N GLY A 68 6.60 -1.86 13.49
CA GLY A 68 6.29 -0.71 14.33
C GLY A 68 5.53 0.43 13.65
N LYS A 69 5.39 0.43 12.32
CA LYS A 69 4.65 1.49 11.60
C LYS A 69 3.13 1.34 11.74
N TYR A 70 2.62 0.11 11.74
CA TYR A 70 1.19 -0.18 11.86
C TYR A 70 0.87 -0.81 13.21
N THR A 71 -0.12 -0.29 13.91
CA THR A 71 -0.57 -0.81 15.21
C THR A 71 -1.33 -2.12 15.10
N SER A 72 -1.89 -2.40 13.92
CA SER A 72 -2.55 -3.67 13.60
C SER A 72 -2.67 -3.86 12.08
N VAL A 73 -2.84 -5.12 11.68
CA VAL A 73 -3.10 -5.51 10.28
C VAL A 73 -4.19 -6.57 10.22
N SER A 74 -5.08 -6.49 9.22
CA SER A 74 -6.03 -7.55 8.89
C SER A 74 -6.18 -7.71 7.38
N ALA A 75 -6.70 -8.84 6.92
CA ALA A 75 -6.89 -9.10 5.50
C ALA A 75 -8.15 -9.95 5.25
N PHE A 76 -8.82 -9.70 4.12
CA PHE A 76 -9.95 -10.48 3.64
C PHE A 76 -9.58 -11.15 2.31
N ALA A 77 -9.60 -12.47 2.28
CA ALA A 77 -9.22 -13.27 1.10
C ALA A 77 -7.92 -12.78 0.41
N PRO A 78 -6.79 -12.63 1.14
CA PRO A 78 -5.56 -12.08 0.56
C PRO A 78 -4.99 -13.01 -0.52
N ILE A 79 -4.30 -12.41 -1.51
CA ILE A 79 -3.37 -13.15 -2.36
C ILE A 79 -2.13 -13.49 -1.50
N VAL A 80 -1.82 -14.78 -1.36
CA VAL A 80 -0.66 -15.31 -0.61
C VAL A 80 0.37 -15.93 -1.53
#